data_AF-A0A0R0CEJ6-F1
#
_entry.id   AF-A0A0R0CEJ6-F1
#
_cell.length_a   1.000
_cell.length_b   1.000
_cell.length_c   1.000
_cell.angle_alpha   90.00
_cell.angle_beta   90.00
_cell.angle_gamma   90.00
#
_symmetry.space_group_name_H-M   'P 1'
#
loop_
_entity.id
_entity.type
_entity.pdbx_description
1 polymer ?
#
loop_
_entity_poly.entity_id
_entity_poly.type
_entity_poly.pdbx_seq_one_letter_code
_entity_poly.pdbx_strand_id
1 'polypeptide(L)'
;MIYVEHNNEKPMEHRLATAQTTIDLVFSETDYALAFVSEISANRHPEFWKAANRIVLRQAPLVIFSIRYPLDSDLPVYEISWNPRFATESGLAYSEDWVEEMVHVNLPDNNDFIYVRRLGIQQYEHVA
;
A
#
# COMPACT_ATOMS: atom_id res chain seq x y z
N MET A 1 6.94 0.21 -9.85
CA MET A 1 7.46 1.03 -10.97
C MET A 1 7.52 2.50 -10.55
N ILE A 2 8.41 3.32 -11.10
CA ILE A 2 8.50 4.76 -10.76
C ILE A 2 8.07 5.59 -11.97
N TYR A 3 7.18 6.55 -11.75
CA TYR A 3 6.74 7.51 -12.76
C TYR A 3 7.07 8.93 -12.32
N VAL A 4 7.72 9.68 -13.19
CA VAL A 4 8.06 11.08 -12.95
C VAL A 4 7.39 11.93 -14.00
N GLU A 5 6.41 12.74 -13.58
CA GLU A 5 5.71 13.64 -14.49
C GLU A 5 6.53 14.90 -14.74
N HIS A 6 6.50 15.39 -15.97
CA HIS A 6 7.19 16.60 -16.40
C HIS A 6 6.35 17.39 -17.42
N ASN A 7 6.59 18.69 -17.53
CA ASN A 7 5.98 19.56 -18.53
C ASN A 7 7.02 20.61 -18.99
N ASN A 8 6.62 21.57 -19.81
CA ASN A 8 7.56 22.58 -20.31
C ASN A 8 8.04 23.55 -19.22
N GLU A 9 7.24 23.78 -18.17
CA GLU A 9 7.59 24.65 -17.03
C GLU A 9 8.51 23.96 -16.04
N LYS A 10 8.37 22.64 -15.90
CA LYS A 10 9.20 21.75 -15.09
C LYS A 10 9.78 20.65 -15.98
N PRO A 11 10.90 20.93 -16.68
CA PRO A 11 11.51 19.99 -17.61
C PRO A 11 11.91 18.67 -16.95
N MET A 12 11.98 17.62 -17.77
CA MET A 12 12.27 16.25 -17.33
C MET A 12 13.53 16.16 -16.48
N GLU A 13 14.64 16.78 -16.90
CA GLU A 13 15.91 16.76 -16.17
C GLU A 13 15.77 17.27 -14.73
N HIS A 14 15.05 18.38 -14.55
CA HIS A 14 14.80 18.95 -13.24
C HIS A 14 13.95 18.02 -12.38
N ARG A 15 12.88 17.45 -12.95
CA ARG A 15 11.99 16.53 -12.23
C ARG A 15 12.69 15.24 -11.83
N LEU A 16 13.53 14.68 -12.71
CA LEU A 16 14.33 13.49 -12.43
C LEU A 16 15.35 13.77 -11.33
N ALA A 17 16.04 14.92 -11.37
CA ALA A 17 16.97 15.31 -10.32
C ALA A 17 16.27 15.38 -8.95
N THR A 18 15.09 15.99 -8.88
CA THR A 18 14.28 16.03 -7.65
C THR A 18 13.88 14.63 -7.18
N ALA A 19 13.37 13.78 -8.08
CA ALA A 19 12.99 12.41 -7.72
C ALA A 19 14.18 11.60 -7.19
N GLN A 20 15.35 11.75 -7.80
CA GLN A 20 16.57 11.04 -7.41
C GLN A 20 17.01 11.36 -5.98
N THR A 21 16.68 12.56 -5.45
CA THR A 21 17.02 12.91 -4.05
C THR A 21 16.28 12.09 -3.00
N THR A 22 15.15 11.49 -3.36
CA THR A 22 14.28 10.77 -2.40
C THR A 22 14.14 9.28 -2.71
N ILE A 23 14.64 8.80 -3.85
CA ILE A 23 14.24 7.48 -4.35
C ILE A 23 14.67 6.31 -3.46
N ASP A 24 15.88 6.34 -2.92
CA ASP A 24 16.38 5.29 -2.02
C ASP A 24 15.56 5.23 -0.74
N LEU A 25 15.17 6.40 -0.24
CA LEU A 25 14.36 6.54 0.96
C LEU A 25 12.94 6.01 0.73
N VAL A 26 12.34 6.34 -0.41
CA VAL A 26 11.01 5.85 -0.79
C VAL A 26 10.99 4.32 -0.89
N PHE A 27 12.03 3.70 -1.45
CA PHE A 27 12.12 2.25 -1.46
C PHE A 27 12.31 1.65 -0.07
N SER A 28 13.18 2.24 0.76
CA SER A 28 13.39 1.77 2.13
C SER A 28 12.15 1.87 3.01
N GLU A 29 11.19 2.70 2.63
CA GLU A 29 9.97 2.96 3.38
C GLU A 29 8.74 2.17 2.89
N THR A 30 8.92 1.25 1.93
CA THR A 30 7.84 0.43 1.35
C THR A 30 6.95 -0.21 2.43
N ASP A 31 7.56 -0.81 3.45
CA ASP A 31 6.81 -1.50 4.51
C ASP A 31 6.00 -0.54 5.38
N TYR A 32 6.52 0.67 5.63
CA TYR A 32 5.81 1.69 6.40
C TYR A 32 4.62 2.27 5.62
N ALA A 33 4.79 2.48 4.30
CA ALA A 33 3.69 2.90 3.44
C ALA A 33 2.58 1.84 3.38
N LEU A 34 2.95 0.55 3.26
CA LEU A 34 2.00 -0.56 3.29
C LEU A 34 1.28 -0.68 4.64
N ALA A 35 1.98 -0.49 5.77
CA ALA A 35 1.36 -0.48 7.09
C ALA A 35 0.35 0.66 7.24
N PHE A 36 0.70 1.88 6.81
CA PHE A 36 -0.21 3.01 6.83
C PHE A 36 -1.47 2.78 5.97
N VAL A 37 -1.31 2.20 4.78
CA VAL A 37 -2.44 1.86 3.91
C VAL A 37 -3.27 0.70 4.47
N SER A 38 -2.67 -0.22 5.22
CA SER A 38 -3.38 -1.33 5.86
C SER A 38 -4.42 -0.80 6.86
N GLU A 39 -4.10 0.24 7.62
CA GLU A 39 -5.06 0.91 8.52
C GLU A 39 -6.21 1.58 7.75
N ILE A 40 -5.92 2.23 6.62
CA ILE A 40 -6.97 2.82 5.77
C ILE A 40 -7.86 1.71 5.19
N SER A 41 -7.25 0.63 4.70
CA SER A 41 -7.94 -0.52 4.13
C SER A 41 -8.79 -1.24 5.19
N ALA A 42 -8.33 -1.33 6.44
CA ALA A 42 -9.08 -1.91 7.56
C ALA A 42 -10.41 -1.21 7.80
N ASN A 43 -10.47 0.11 7.60
CA ASN A 43 -11.72 0.86 7.69
C ASN A 43 -12.67 0.62 6.51
N ARG A 44 -12.14 0.30 5.32
CA ARG A 44 -12.95 0.04 4.12
C ARG A 44 -13.40 -1.43 4.01
N HIS A 45 -12.56 -2.36 4.48
CA HIS A 45 -12.71 -3.80 4.34
C HIS A 45 -12.57 -4.52 5.69
N PRO A 46 -13.38 -4.17 6.70
CA PRO A 46 -13.20 -4.67 8.07
C PRO A 46 -13.29 -6.20 8.18
N GLU A 47 -14.16 -6.84 7.40
CA GLU A 47 -14.29 -8.31 7.40
C GLU A 47 -13.03 -9.02 6.88
N PHE A 48 -12.40 -8.46 5.83
CA PHE A 48 -11.13 -8.98 5.33
C PHE A 48 -10.07 -8.92 6.43
N TRP A 49 -9.87 -7.74 7.03
CA TRP A 49 -8.83 -7.54 8.03
C TRP A 49 -9.12 -8.30 9.33
N LYS A 50 -10.40 -8.49 9.69
CA LYS A 50 -10.80 -9.37 10.79
C LYS A 50 -10.36 -10.81 10.56
N ALA A 51 -10.54 -11.35 9.36
CA ALA A 51 -10.10 -12.71 9.02
C ALA A 51 -8.56 -12.79 8.90
N ALA A 52 -7.95 -11.84 8.20
CA ALA A 52 -6.51 -11.76 7.96
C ALA A 52 -5.72 -11.72 9.27
N ASN A 53 -6.18 -10.95 10.27
CA ASN A 53 -5.48 -10.81 11.55
C ASN A 53 -5.57 -12.06 12.45
N ARG A 54 -6.44 -13.03 12.12
CA ARG A 54 -6.59 -14.27 12.91
C ARG A 54 -5.56 -15.34 12.54
N ILE A 55 -4.93 -15.24 11.38
CA ILE A 55 -3.97 -16.23 10.89
C ILE A 55 -2.69 -15.56 10.41
N VAL A 56 -1.58 -16.29 10.41
CA VAL A 56 -0.34 -15.81 9.80
C VAL A 56 -0.45 -15.97 8.29
N LEU A 57 -0.57 -14.84 7.59
CA LEU A 57 -0.55 -14.82 6.13
C LEU A 57 0.87 -15.10 5.60
N ARG A 58 0.94 -15.91 4.54
CA ARG A 58 2.17 -16.22 3.80
C ARG A 58 2.48 -15.15 2.76
N GLN A 59 1.47 -14.41 2.31
CA GLN A 59 1.59 -13.37 1.31
C GLN A 59 1.10 -12.03 1.86
N ALA A 60 1.75 -10.94 1.46
CA ALA A 60 1.24 -9.60 1.72
C ALA A 60 -0.06 -9.38 0.92
N PRO A 61 -1.15 -8.93 1.56
CA PRO A 61 -2.42 -8.71 0.87
C PRO A 61 -2.40 -7.45 0.02
N LEU A 62 -1.59 -6.46 0.39
CA LEU A 62 -1.40 -5.21 -0.34
C LEU A 62 0.00 -5.13 -0.97
N VAL A 63 0.10 -4.49 -2.13
CA VAL A 63 1.37 -4.24 -2.83
C VAL A 63 1.42 -2.84 -3.42
N ILE A 64 2.63 -2.29 -3.51
CA ILE A 64 2.90 -1.05 -4.24
C ILE A 64 2.99 -1.36 -5.73
N PHE A 65 2.06 -0.82 -6.51
CA PHE A 65 2.10 -0.89 -7.97
C PHE A 65 3.09 0.13 -8.54
N SER A 66 2.98 1.36 -8.05
CA SER A 66 3.83 2.45 -8.52
C SER A 66 4.14 3.50 -7.46
N ILE A 67 5.21 4.24 -7.71
CA ILE A 67 5.57 5.47 -7.00
C ILE A 67 5.54 6.58 -8.05
N ARG A 68 4.72 7.60 -7.83
CA ARG A 68 4.51 8.72 -8.76
C ARG A 68 5.09 10.00 -8.18
N TYR A 69 5.72 10.80 -9.02
CA TYR A 69 6.14 12.17 -8.74
C TYR A 69 5.28 13.12 -9.59
N PRO A 70 4.07 13.48 -9.12
CA PRO A 70 3.08 14.21 -9.93
C PRO A 70 3.47 15.68 -10.13
N LEU A 71 3.01 16.34 -11.19
CA LEU A 71 3.41 17.73 -11.51
C LEU A 71 3.08 18.76 -10.41
N ASP A 72 2.00 18.53 -9.68
CA ASP A 72 1.47 19.39 -8.63
C ASP A 72 2.21 19.27 -7.29
N SER A 73 3.11 18.29 -7.17
CA SER A 73 3.87 18.03 -5.94
C SER A 73 5.32 17.66 -6.21
N ASP A 74 6.21 18.03 -5.30
CA ASP A 74 7.59 17.51 -5.27
C ASP A 74 7.71 16.26 -4.38
N LEU A 75 6.60 15.86 -3.76
CA LEU A 75 6.54 14.71 -2.88
C LEU A 75 6.07 13.46 -3.64
N PRO A 76 6.69 12.29 -3.38
CA PRO A 76 6.27 11.05 -4.01
C PRO A 76 4.93 10.56 -3.46
N VAL A 77 4.16 9.93 -4.34
CA VAL A 77 2.88 9.30 -4.04
C VAL A 77 2.98 7.80 -4.34
N TYR A 78 2.72 6.97 -3.36
CA TYR A 78 2.58 5.53 -3.56
C TYR A 78 1.19 5.20 -4.06
N GLU A 79 1.12 4.35 -5.06
CA GLU A 79 -0.10 3.73 -5.57
C GLU A 79 -0.14 2.28 -5.11
N ILE A 80 -1.03 2.01 -4.16
CA ILE A 80 -1.14 0.71 -3.47
C ILE A 80 -2.51 0.11 -3.75
N SER A 81 -2.55 -1.18 -4.00
CA SER A 81 -3.81 -1.93 -4.11
C SER A 81 -3.59 -3.38 -3.69
N TRP A 82 -4.64 -4.18 -3.79
CA TRP A 82 -4.60 -5.60 -3.51
C TRP A 82 -3.57 -6.33 -4.38
N ASN A 83 -2.90 -7.31 -3.77
CA ASN A 83 -1.92 -8.13 -4.43
C ASN A 83 -2.62 -9.09 -5.43
N PRO A 84 -2.44 -8.91 -6.75
CA PRO A 84 -3.14 -9.72 -7.74
C PRO A 84 -2.67 -11.18 -7.75
N ARG A 85 -1.58 -11.48 -7.04
CA ARG A 85 -1.02 -12.83 -6.90
C ARG A 85 -1.45 -13.51 -5.61
N PHE A 86 -2.18 -12.82 -4.74
CA PHE A 86 -2.66 -13.39 -3.49
C PHE A 86 -3.65 -14.52 -3.78
N ALA A 87 -3.22 -15.74 -3.50
CA ALA A 87 -4.12 -16.89 -3.45
C ALA A 87 -4.86 -16.92 -2.12
N THR A 88 -6.09 -17.44 -2.11
CA THR A 88 -6.84 -17.73 -0.87
C THR A 88 -5.95 -18.41 0.15
N GLU A 89 -5.89 -17.85 1.35
CA GLU A 89 -5.13 -18.43 2.45
C GLU A 89 -6.07 -19.00 3.51
N SER A 90 -5.59 -20.02 4.21
CA SER A 90 -6.36 -20.67 5.28
C SER A 90 -5.45 -21.08 6.43
N GLY A 91 -5.98 -21.00 7.65
CA GLY A 91 -5.29 -21.42 8.86
C GLY A 91 -6.27 -21.73 9.98
N LEU A 92 -5.79 -22.41 11.01
CA LEU A 92 -6.54 -22.63 12.24
C LEU A 92 -6.40 -21.42 13.15
N ALA A 93 -7.51 -20.95 13.70
CA ALA A 93 -7.54 -19.92 14.73
C ALA A 93 -8.66 -20.22 15.73
N TYR A 94 -8.53 -19.72 16.95
CA TYR A 94 -9.60 -19.79 17.94
C TYR A 94 -10.62 -18.68 17.70
N SER A 95 -11.90 -18.98 17.83
CA SER A 95 -12.98 -17.99 17.89
C SER A 95 -13.01 -17.30 19.26
N GLU A 96 -13.90 -16.31 19.42
CA GLU A 96 -14.13 -15.63 20.71
C GLU A 96 -14.62 -16.62 21.80
N ASP A 97 -15.29 -17.70 21.39
CA ASP A 97 -15.77 -18.76 22.28
C ASP A 97 -14.72 -19.87 22.53
N TRP A 98 -13.45 -19.62 22.20
CA TRP A 98 -12.34 -20.59 22.33
C TRP A 98 -12.54 -21.89 21.54
N VAL A 99 -13.30 -21.83 20.45
CA VAL A 99 -13.45 -22.95 19.52
C VAL A 99 -12.41 -22.82 18.41
N GLU A 100 -11.60 -23.85 18.21
CA GLU A 100 -10.68 -23.91 17.07
C GLU A 100 -11.48 -24.09 15.77
N GLU A 101 -11.28 -23.20 14.81
CA GLU A 101 -11.95 -23.24 13.52
C GLU A 101 -10.99 -22.91 12.36
N MET A 102 -11.38 -23.34 11.17
CA MET A 102 -10.69 -22.97 9.94
C MET A 102 -11.12 -21.57 9.51
N VAL A 103 -10.16 -20.66 9.39
CA VAL A 103 -10.37 -19.32 8.84
C VAL A 103 -9.91 -19.31 7.39
N HIS A 104 -10.71 -18.69 6.52
CA HIS A 104 -10.38 -18.45 5.13
C HIS A 104 -10.24 -16.95 4.87
N VAL A 105 -9.18 -16.56 4.17
CA VAL A 105 -8.88 -15.18 3.81
C VAL A 105 -8.87 -15.08 2.30
N ASN A 106 -9.84 -14.34 1.76
CA ASN A 106 -9.98 -14.02 0.35
C ASN A 106 -9.87 -12.51 0.19
N LEU A 107 -9.15 -12.04 -0.83
CA LEU A 107 -9.17 -10.62 -1.15
C LEU A 107 -10.59 -10.17 -1.53
N PRO A 108 -10.96 -8.91 -1.27
CA PRO A 108 -12.16 -8.31 -1.82
C PRO A 108 -12.14 -8.31 -3.36
N ASP A 109 -13.33 -8.38 -3.98
CA ASP A 109 -13.48 -8.39 -5.45
C ASP A 109 -13.22 -7.02 -6.11
N ASN A 110 -13.04 -5.96 -5.33
CA ASN A 110 -12.86 -4.62 -5.85
C ASN A 110 -11.38 -4.26 -6.02
N ASN A 111 -11.03 -3.60 -7.13
CA ASN A 111 -9.70 -3.06 -7.35
C ASN A 111 -9.59 -1.67 -6.73
N ASP A 112 -9.62 -1.60 -5.40
CA ASP A 112 -9.47 -0.35 -4.67
C ASP A 112 -8.00 0.07 -4.68
N PHE A 113 -7.70 1.14 -5.41
CA PHE A 113 -6.43 1.82 -5.29
C PHE A 113 -6.48 2.83 -4.14
N ILE A 114 -5.43 2.82 -3.33
CA ILE A 114 -5.22 3.77 -2.26
C ILE A 114 -3.93 4.52 -2.60
N TYR A 115 -4.07 5.84 -2.73
CA TYR A 115 -2.96 6.74 -3.03
C TYR A 115 -2.49 7.40 -1.73
N VAL A 116 -1.19 7.32 -1.45
CA VAL A 116 -0.62 7.93 -0.24
C VAL A 116 0.62 8.77 -0.57
N ARG A 117 0.60 10.04 -0.17
CA ARG A 117 1.72 10.95 -0.37
C ARG A 117 2.65 10.88 0.84
N ARG A 118 3.95 10.84 0.57
CA ARG A 118 4.99 10.90 1.59
C ARG A 118 5.24 12.35 1.99
N LEU A 119 5.03 12.70 3.25
CA LEU A 119 5.28 14.03 3.81
C LEU A 119 6.68 14.17 4.43
N GLY A 120 7.20 13.08 4.98
CA GLY A 120 8.45 13.04 5.74
C GLY A 120 8.82 11.62 6.11
N ILE A 121 9.81 11.44 6.98
CA ILE A 121 10.22 10.12 7.47
C ILE A 121 9.03 9.45 8.16
N GLN A 122 8.55 8.34 7.61
CA GLN A 122 7.41 7.57 8.12
C GLN A 122 6.11 8.40 8.31
N GLN A 123 5.99 9.51 7.58
CA GLN A 123 4.83 10.40 7.63
C GLN A 123 4.12 10.40 6.27
N TYR A 124 2.85 10.02 6.28
CA TYR A 124 2.04 9.85 5.08
C TYR A 124 0.70 10.55 5.21
N GLU A 125 0.12 10.92 4.07
CA GLU A 125 -1.26 11.36 3.97
C GLU A 125 -1.99 10.59 2.88
N HIS A 126 -3.28 10.34 3.09
CA HIS A 126 -4.15 9.77 2.08
C HIS A 126 -4.51 10.84 1.04
N VAL A 127 -4.24 10.56 -0.22
CA VAL A 127 -4.62 11.41 -1.35
C VAL A 127 -5.96 10.89 -1.86
N ALA A 128 -7.00 11.73 -1.74
CA ALA A 128 -8.35 11.43 -2.19
C ALA A 128 -8.54 11.59 -3.70
#